data_AF-R5MF30-F1
#
_entry.id   AF-R5MF30-F1
#
_cell.length_a   1.000
_cell.length_b   1.000
_cell.length_c   1.000
_cell.angle_alpha   90.00
_cell.angle_beta   90.00
_cell.angle_gamma   90.00
#
_symmetry.space_group_name_H-M   'P 1'
#
loop_
_entity.id
_entity.type
_entity.pdbx_description
1 polymer ?
#
loop_
_entity_poly.entity_id
_entity_poly.type
_entity_poly.pdbx_seq_one_letter_code
_entity_poly.pdbx_strand_id
1 'polypeptide(L)'
;MQKLLKSNPGLKERFPLRFYFDDYTSDELSEIAHRILKSRNFVLTPEADEYLNRLIEKETRMRDEYFGNGRWVHNLVEQGIIKSMAQRVMSEPHPVDKRLQLFSTIEVCDVKEAEMNFLHAMNLKLTSPCRIGFRA
;
A
#
# COMPACT_ATOMS: atom_id res chain seq x y z
N MET A 1 -6.87 -13.57 -16.80
CA MET A 1 -7.62 -13.16 -18.01
C MET A 1 -7.85 -14.28 -19.04
N GLN A 2 -6.81 -15.03 -19.47
CA GLN A 2 -6.97 -16.01 -20.56
C GLN A 2 -8.00 -17.12 -20.29
N LYS A 3 -8.12 -17.61 -19.04
CA LYS A 3 -9.14 -18.60 -18.67
C LYS A 3 -10.57 -18.09 -18.89
N LEU A 4 -10.84 -16.82 -18.61
CA LEU A 4 -12.16 -16.19 -18.80
C LEU A 4 -12.51 -16.01 -20.27
N LEU A 5 -11.54 -15.65 -21.11
CA LEU A 5 -11.75 -15.52 -22.55
C LEU A 5 -11.97 -16.88 -23.25
N LYS A 6 -11.44 -17.97 -22.66
CA LYS A 6 -11.64 -19.34 -23.16
C LYS A 6 -12.99 -19.95 -22.76
N SER A 7 -13.65 -19.43 -21.72
CA SER A 7 -14.94 -19.99 -21.26
C SER A 7 -16.13 -19.57 -22.11
N ASN A 8 -16.04 -18.44 -22.84
CA ASN A 8 -17.06 -18.03 -23.79
C ASN A 8 -16.41 -17.47 -25.07
N PRO A 9 -16.49 -18.17 -26.21
CA PRO A 9 -15.92 -17.74 -27.48
C PRO A 9 -16.37 -16.33 -27.91
N GLY A 10 -17.63 -15.97 -27.61
CA GLY A 10 -18.20 -14.66 -27.93
C GLY A 10 -17.62 -13.50 -27.13
N LEU A 11 -16.95 -13.75 -25.99
CA LEU A 11 -16.20 -12.71 -25.28
C LEU A 11 -14.98 -12.26 -26.08
N LYS A 12 -14.34 -13.16 -26.83
CA LYS A 12 -13.14 -12.83 -27.60
C LYS A 12 -13.44 -11.82 -28.71
N GLU A 13 -14.63 -11.90 -29.33
CA GLU A 13 -15.07 -10.98 -30.37
C GLU A 13 -15.45 -9.59 -29.83
N ARG A 14 -15.96 -9.52 -28.59
CA ARG A 14 -16.36 -8.27 -27.94
C ARG A 14 -15.20 -7.47 -27.35
N PHE A 15 -14.04 -8.10 -27.15
CA PHE A 15 -12.83 -7.47 -26.65
C PHE A 15 -11.67 -7.64 -27.66
N PRO A 16 -11.75 -6.98 -28.83
CA PRO A 16 -10.75 -7.12 -29.89
C PRO A 16 -9.41 -6.48 -29.51
N LEU A 17 -9.45 -5.39 -28.72
CA LEU A 17 -8.26 -4.70 -28.23
C LEU A 17 -7.70 -5.42 -27.01
N ARG A 18 -6.39 -5.66 -27.02
CA ARG A 18 -5.66 -6.26 -25.91
C ARG A 18 -4.54 -5.32 -25.51
N PHE A 19 -4.62 -4.86 -24.26
CA PHE A 19 -3.56 -4.10 -23.63
C PHE A 19 -2.82 -5.01 -22.67
N TYR A 20 -1.50 -4.94 -22.73
CA TYR A 20 -0.60 -5.59 -21.78
C TYR A 20 -0.15 -4.51 -20.81
N PHE A 21 -0.29 -4.78 -19.53
CA PHE A 21 0.15 -3.89 -18.46
C PHE A 21 1.22 -4.65 -17.71
N ASP A 22 2.44 -4.15 -17.78
CA ASP A 22 3.56 -4.70 -17.03
C ASP A 22 3.43 -4.28 -15.56
N ASP A 23 3.98 -5.11 -14.67
CA ASP A 23 4.05 -4.76 -13.25
C ASP A 23 5.02 -3.60 -13.06
N TYR A 24 4.67 -2.68 -12.16
CA TYR A 24 5.56 -1.58 -11.80
C TYR A 24 6.88 -2.08 -11.22
N THR A 25 7.95 -1.35 -11.53
CA THR A 25 9.26 -1.46 -10.90
C THR A 25 9.22 -0.91 -9.47
N SER A 26 10.24 -1.23 -8.65
CA SER A 26 10.38 -0.67 -7.30
C SER A 26 10.39 0.86 -7.30
N ASP A 27 11.02 1.45 -8.31
CA ASP A 27 11.17 2.90 -8.42
C ASP A 27 9.84 3.56 -8.77
N GLU A 28 9.06 2.97 -9.68
CA GLU A 28 7.71 3.44 -10.00
C GLU A 28 6.75 3.29 -8.82
N LEU A 29 6.85 2.19 -8.05
CA LEU A 29 6.07 2.01 -6.82
C LEU A 29 6.43 3.05 -5.76
N SER A 30 7.72 3.38 -5.63
CA SER A 30 8.20 4.44 -4.75
C SER A 30 7.66 5.81 -5.19
N GLU A 31 7.69 6.10 -6.50
CA GLU A 31 7.11 7.32 -7.05
C GLU A 31 5.60 7.42 -6.77
N ILE A 32 4.87 6.30 -6.90
CA ILE A 32 3.45 6.25 -6.54
C ILE A 32 3.25 6.60 -5.06
N ALA A 33 4.07 6.06 -4.15
CA ALA A 33 4.01 6.38 -2.73
C ALA A 33 4.20 7.88 -2.48
N HIS A 34 5.23 8.47 -3.10
CA HIS A 34 5.50 9.91 -3.02
C HIS A 34 4.37 10.76 -3.57
N ARG A 35 3.76 10.37 -4.70
CA ARG A 35 2.62 11.09 -5.29
C ARG A 35 1.42 11.08 -4.35
N ILE A 36 1.13 9.95 -3.70
CA ILE A 36 0.04 9.84 -2.71
C ILE A 36 0.31 10.77 -1.53
N LEU A 37 1.50 10.69 -0.93
CA LEU A 37 1.88 11.55 0.20
C LEU A 37 1.84 13.04 -0.15
N LYS A 38 2.39 13.41 -1.30
CA LYS A 38 2.39 14.79 -1.79
C LYS A 38 0.99 15.32 -2.03
N SER A 39 0.09 14.50 -2.58
CA SER A 39 -1.31 14.88 -2.81
C SER A 39 -2.07 15.23 -1.53
N ARG A 40 -1.57 14.75 -0.38
CA ARG A 40 -2.12 14.98 0.96
C ARG A 40 -1.29 15.94 1.81
N ASN A 41 -0.30 16.60 1.21
CA ASN A 41 0.61 17.52 1.90
C ASN A 41 1.43 16.87 3.05
N PHE A 42 1.70 15.56 2.95
CA PHE A 42 2.65 14.90 3.85
C PHE A 42 4.07 14.97 3.31
N VAL A 43 5.02 15.08 4.22
CA VAL A 43 6.46 15.14 3.96
C VAL A 43 7.14 14.03 4.75
N LEU A 44 7.97 13.24 4.08
CA LEU A 44 8.82 12.24 4.73
C LEU A 44 10.11 12.90 5.22
N THR A 45 10.60 12.49 6.39
CA THR A 45 12.01 12.75 6.73
C THR A 45 12.92 11.94 5.82
N PRO A 46 14.18 12.35 5.59
CA PRO A 46 15.12 11.62 4.74
C PRO A 46 15.29 10.15 5.15
N GLU A 47 15.30 9.88 6.46
CA GLU A 47 15.43 8.52 7.00
C GLU A 47 14.16 7.69 6.77
N ALA A 48 13.00 8.32 6.82
CA ALA A 48 11.72 7.67 6.54
C ALA A 48 11.61 7.30 5.05
N ASP A 49 12.06 8.20 4.17
CA ASP A 49 12.11 7.98 2.73
C ASP A 49 13.05 6.83 2.36
N GLU A 50 14.28 6.84 2.86
CA GLU A 50 15.23 5.74 2.63
C GLU A 50 14.68 4.40 3.14
N TYR A 51 14.01 4.39 4.29
CA TYR A 51 13.39 3.18 4.81
C TYR A 51 12.23 2.70 3.92
N LEU A 52 11.36 3.62 3.48
CA LEU A 52 10.25 3.30 2.59
C LEU A 52 10.74 2.68 1.28
N ASN A 53 11.76 3.26 0.66
CA ASN A 53 12.33 2.75 -0.59
C ASN A 53 12.91 1.33 -0.41
N ARG A 54 13.63 1.08 0.69
CA ARG A 54 14.13 -0.26 1.01
C ARG A 54 13.00 -1.27 1.25
N LEU A 55 11.92 -0.86 1.92
CA LEU A 55 10.74 -1.70 2.14
C LEU A 55 10.09 -2.06 0.80
N ILE A 56 9.86 -1.07 -0.07
CA ILE A 56 9.28 -1.30 -1.39
C ILE A 56 10.17 -2.23 -2.23
N GLU A 57 11.48 -2.02 -2.23
CA GLU A 57 12.42 -2.87 -2.97
C GLU A 57 12.43 -4.32 -2.45
N LYS A 58 12.38 -4.51 -1.12
CA LYS A 58 12.28 -5.82 -0.48
C LYS A 58 11.01 -6.55 -0.89
N GLU A 59 9.85 -5.89 -0.79
CA GLU A 59 8.55 -6.49 -1.10
C GLU A 59 8.38 -6.74 -2.60
N THR A 60 8.90 -5.85 -3.44
CA THR A 60 8.92 -6.05 -4.90
C THR A 60 9.76 -7.27 -5.29
N ARG A 61 10.87 -7.55 -4.58
CA ARG A 61 11.68 -8.76 -4.81
C ARG A 61 11.00 -10.04 -4.37
N MET A 62 10.14 -9.99 -3.34
CA MET A 62 9.40 -11.15 -2.82
C MET A 62 8.02 -11.32 -3.44
N ARG A 63 7.65 -10.49 -4.44
CA ARG A 63 6.31 -10.46 -5.01
C ARG A 63 5.93 -11.76 -5.72
N ASP A 64 4.67 -12.15 -5.59
CA ASP A 64 4.06 -13.24 -6.35
C ASP A 64 3.17 -12.71 -7.50
N GLU A 65 2.54 -13.61 -8.26
CA GLU A 65 1.64 -13.24 -9.37
C GLU A 65 0.35 -12.52 -8.92
N TYR A 66 0.09 -12.45 -7.61
CA TYR A 66 -1.08 -11.80 -7.01
C TYR A 66 -0.71 -10.52 -6.26
N PHE A 67 0.54 -10.06 -6.36
CA PHE A 67 1.00 -8.86 -5.71
C PHE A 67 0.18 -7.64 -6.17
N GLY A 68 -0.39 -6.92 -5.21
CA GLY A 68 -1.35 -5.85 -5.46
C GLY A 68 -0.78 -4.62 -6.19
N ASN A 69 0.52 -4.57 -6.49
CA ASN A 69 1.21 -3.46 -7.16
C ASN A 69 0.84 -2.10 -6.54
N GLY A 70 0.34 -1.15 -7.33
CA GLY A 70 -0.04 0.18 -6.84
C GLY A 70 -1.09 0.15 -5.71
N ARG A 71 -1.97 -0.87 -5.68
CA ARG A 71 -2.92 -1.05 -4.56
C ARG A 71 -2.21 -1.39 -3.26
N TRP A 72 -1.14 -2.18 -3.33
CA TRP A 72 -0.33 -2.53 -2.17
C TRP A 72 0.32 -1.26 -1.59
N VAL A 73 0.98 -0.44 -2.44
CA VAL A 73 1.59 0.84 -2.03
C VAL A 73 0.54 1.80 -1.45
N HIS A 74 -0.61 1.93 -2.11
CA HIS A 74 -1.68 2.79 -1.62
C HIS A 74 -2.15 2.36 -0.22
N ASN A 75 -2.35 1.06 0.00
CA ASN A 75 -2.75 0.58 1.33
C ASN A 75 -1.65 0.75 2.37
N LEU A 76 -0.38 0.53 2.00
CA LEU A 76 0.76 0.77 2.88
C LEU A 76 0.79 2.23 3.37
N VAL A 77 0.64 3.19 2.46
CA VAL A 77 0.65 4.62 2.79
C VAL A 77 -0.58 4.99 3.62
N GLU A 78 -1.78 4.66 3.13
CA GLU A 78 -3.04 5.08 3.72
C GLU A 78 -3.36 4.41 5.05
N GLN A 79 -3.25 3.09 5.09
CA GLN A 79 -3.70 2.28 6.22
C GLN A 79 -2.56 1.94 7.19
N GLY A 80 -1.32 2.03 6.72
CA GLY A 80 -0.11 1.85 7.52
C GLY A 80 0.44 3.20 7.97
N ILE A 81 1.21 3.84 7.09
CA ILE A 81 2.09 4.96 7.43
C ILE A 81 1.31 6.15 8.02
N ILE A 82 0.27 6.63 7.33
CA ILE A 82 -0.53 7.78 7.79
C ILE A 82 -1.22 7.47 9.13
N LYS A 83 -1.67 6.23 9.32
CA LYS A 83 -2.33 5.80 10.55
C LYS A 83 -1.33 5.75 11.72
N SER A 84 -0.15 5.18 11.51
CA SER A 84 0.93 5.15 12.51
C SER A 84 1.37 6.56 12.90
N MET A 85 1.56 7.45 11.92
CA MET A 85 1.87 8.86 12.18
C MET A 85 0.78 9.54 13.01
N ALA A 86 -0.49 9.34 12.68
CA ALA A 86 -1.60 9.89 13.47
C ALA A 86 -1.59 9.36 14.92
N GLN A 87 -1.31 8.06 15.12
CA GLN A 87 -1.21 7.46 16.46
C GLN A 87 -0.06 8.05 17.27
N ARG A 88 1.13 8.23 16.68
CA ARG A 88 2.27 8.90 17.32
C ARG A 88 1.91 10.31 17.74
N VAL A 89 1.36 11.11 16.82
CA VAL A 89 1.01 12.52 17.08
C VAL A 89 -0.04 12.65 18.19
N MET A 90 -0.97 11.70 18.30
CA MET A 90 -1.98 11.68 19.36
C MET A 90 -1.44 11.23 20.73
N SER A 91 -0.36 10.45 20.77
CA SER A 91 0.13 9.81 22.00
C SER A 91 1.09 10.68 22.81
N GLU A 92 1.81 11.60 22.16
CA GLU A 92 2.78 12.46 22.84
C GLU A 92 2.21 13.87 23.12
N PRO A 93 2.47 14.47 24.30
CA PRO A 93 2.15 15.87 24.55
C PRO A 93 3.13 16.78 23.80
N HIS A 94 2.64 17.46 22.76
CA HIS A 94 3.47 18.30 21.90
C HIS A 94 3.36 19.79 22.25
N PRO A 95 4.47 20.56 22.15
CA PRO A 95 4.42 22.01 22.25
C PRO A 95 3.50 22.61 21.17
N VAL A 96 2.65 23.56 21.57
CA VAL A 96 1.63 24.16 20.68
C VAL A 96 2.26 24.78 19.42
N ASP A 97 3.48 25.32 19.56
CA ASP A 97 4.17 26.09 18.51
C ASP A 97 4.66 25.26 17.32
N LYS A 98 4.80 23.93 17.47
CA LYS A 98 5.25 23.01 16.39
C LYS A 98 4.16 22.09 15.84
N ARG A 99 2.93 22.22 16.33
CA ARG A 99 1.81 21.30 16.00
C ARG A 99 1.57 21.14 14.50
N LEU A 100 1.57 22.24 13.74
CA LEU A 100 1.28 22.17 12.29
C LEU A 100 2.32 21.38 11.50
N GLN A 101 3.61 21.50 11.85
CA GLN A 101 4.67 20.72 11.21
C GLN A 101 4.56 19.24 11.56
N LEU A 102 4.22 18.92 12.81
CA LEU A 102 4.04 17.54 13.29
C LEU A 102 2.91 16.81 12.55
N PHE A 103 1.79 17.48 12.25
CA PHE A 103 0.68 16.85 11.52
C PHE A 103 0.98 16.56 10.05
N SER A 104 2.08 17.06 9.51
CA SER A 104 2.47 16.88 8.10
C SER A 104 3.75 16.05 7.93
N THR A 105 4.47 15.78 9.01
CA THR A 105 5.78 15.11 8.95
C THR A 105 5.66 13.64 9.33
N ILE A 106 6.11 12.77 8.43
CA ILE A 106 6.21 11.33 8.64
C ILE A 106 7.66 10.99 8.96
N GLU A 107 7.87 10.32 10.08
CA GLU A 107 9.20 9.90 10.53
C GLU A 107 9.39 8.39 10.33
N VAL A 108 10.64 7.95 10.49
CA VAL A 108 11.01 6.55 10.27
C VAL A 108 10.29 5.57 11.20
N CYS A 109 9.88 6.00 12.40
CA CYS A 109 9.11 5.16 13.33
C CYS A 109 7.75 4.78 12.76
N ASP A 110 7.08 5.69 12.03
CA ASP A 110 5.77 5.43 11.42
C ASP A 110 5.88 4.36 10.33
N VAL A 111 6.93 4.43 9.52
CA VAL A 111 7.14 3.49 8.41
C VAL A 111 7.49 2.10 8.94
N LYS A 112 8.32 2.03 10.00
CA LYS A 112 8.64 0.77 10.68
C LYS A 112 7.42 0.14 11.33
N GLU A 113 6.61 0.94 12.02
CA GLU A 113 5.38 0.45 12.65
C GLU A 113 4.37 0.01 11.59
N ALA A 114 4.26 0.74 10.47
CA ALA A 114 3.46 0.34 9.32
C ALA A 114 3.92 -1.02 8.76
N GLU A 115 5.22 -1.25 8.56
CA GLU A 115 5.75 -2.54 8.09
C GLU A 115 5.34 -3.69 9.03
N MET A 116 5.54 -3.52 10.34
CA MET A 116 5.20 -4.54 11.33
C MET A 116 3.69 -4.87 11.32
N ASN A 117 2.85 -3.84 11.32
CA ASN A 117 1.40 -4.00 11.37
C ASN A 117 0.83 -4.54 10.05
N PHE A 118 1.39 -4.12 8.92
CA PHE A 118 0.92 -4.53 7.59
C PHE A 118 1.27 -6.00 7.30
N LEU A 119 2.48 -6.45 7.66
CA LEU A 119 2.88 -7.86 7.58
C LEU A 119 2.03 -8.75 8.50
N HIS A 120 1.69 -8.25 9.69
CA HIS A 120 0.81 -8.99 10.62
C HIS A 120 -0.63 -9.12 10.08
N ALA A 121 -1.18 -8.04 9.53
CA ALA A 121 -2.54 -8.01 9.00
C ALA A 121 -2.73 -8.84 7.71
N MET A 122 -1.73 -8.90 6.82
CA MET A 122 -1.78 -9.77 5.64
C MET A 122 -1.78 -11.25 6.03
N ASN A 123 -0.99 -11.65 7.04
CA ASN A 123 -0.98 -13.03 7.54
C ASN A 123 -2.32 -13.44 8.18
N LEU A 124 -3.04 -12.52 8.81
CA LEU A 124 -4.36 -12.78 9.39
C LEU A 124 -5.47 -12.98 8.34
N LYS A 125 -5.35 -12.39 7.14
CA LYS A 125 -6.34 -12.55 6.05
C LYS A 125 -6.29 -13.90 5.33
N LEU A 126 -5.32 -14.76 5.66
CA LEU A 126 -5.31 -16.17 5.25
C LEU A 126 -6.19 -17.06 6.15
N THR A 127 -6.85 -16.49 7.17
CA THR A 127 -7.84 -17.24 7.95
C THR A 127 -9.06 -17.56 7.09
N SER A 128 -9.48 -18.82 7.15
CA SER A 128 -10.51 -19.45 6.33
C SER A 128 -11.76 -18.56 6.19
N PRO A 129 -12.37 -18.44 5.00
CA PRO A 129 -13.53 -17.60 4.80
C PRO A 129 -14.64 -18.03 5.77
N CYS A 130 -15.05 -17.10 6.65
CA CYS A 130 -16.18 -17.33 7.54
C CYS A 130 -17.42 -17.57 6.67
N ARG A 131 -18.12 -18.69 6.91
CA ARG A 131 -19.30 -19.10 6.14
C ARG A 131 -20.36 -18.00 6.28
N ILE A 132 -20.52 -17.14 5.27
CA ILE A 132 -21.64 -16.20 5.21
C ILE A 132 -22.87 -17.06 4.94
N GLY A 133 -23.60 -17.36 6.02
CA GLY A 133 -24.75 -18.24 5.99
C GLY A 133 -25.90 -17.60 5.22
N PHE A 134 -25.97 -17.83 3.92
CA PHE A 134 -27.24 -17.83 3.22
C PHE A 134 -27.79 -19.25 3.27
N ARG A 135 -28.74 -19.49 4.17
CA ARG A 135 -29.65 -20.63 4.04
C ARG A 135 -30.64 -20.30 2.93
N ALA A 136 -30.67 -21.16 1.91
CA ALA A 136 -31.77 -21.23 0.95
C ALA A 136 -33.05 -21.68 1.66
#